data_AF-A0AAN8J7D5-F1
#
_entry.id   AF-A0AAN8J7D5-F1
#
_cell.length_a   1.000
_cell.length_b   1.000
_cell.length_c   1.000
_cell.angle_alpha   90.00
_cell.angle_beta   90.00
_cell.angle_gamma   90.00
#
_symmetry.space_group_name_H-M   'P 1'
#
loop_
_entity.id
_entity.type
_entity.pdbx_description
1 polymer ?
#
loop_
_entity_poly.entity_id
_entity_poly.type
_entity_poly.pdbx_seq_one_letter_code
_entity_poly.pdbx_strand_id
1 'polypeptide(L)'
;MFLILFFLCLVKEKVKANGNGFVVFEEYETVSYFWWYHLIGLIWSSEFIIACQQLAISGAVAKWYFTRNKESVSCVIGNSVGRMIVYHLGSVATGAVIITIVKLPRWILMYLSKKLKVSDRQCAKYWTKCCICCLWCLEKCLKYLSANAYTIVAISGQNFCTSARKVSYVYYYRNEMKLG
;
A
#
# COMPACT_ATOMS: atom_id res chain seq x y z
N MET A 1 -1.79 8.41 -8.09
CA MET A 1 -1.68 9.88 -8.32
C MET A 1 -1.93 10.23 -9.78
N PHE A 2 -1.16 9.69 -10.74
CA PHE A 2 -1.37 9.96 -12.17
C PHE A 2 -2.74 9.54 -12.70
N LEU A 3 -3.31 8.41 -12.29
CA LEU A 3 -4.66 8.00 -12.71
C LEU A 3 -5.77 8.91 -12.16
N ILE A 4 -5.58 9.50 -10.98
CA ILE A 4 -6.55 10.42 -10.36
C ILE A 4 -6.46 11.80 -11.03
N LEU A 5 -5.25 12.30 -11.27
CA LEU A 5 -5.04 13.53 -12.03
C LEU A 5 -5.51 13.39 -13.48
N PHE A 6 -5.25 12.24 -14.09
CA PHE A 6 -5.75 11.92 -15.43
C PHE A 6 -7.28 11.81 -15.44
N PHE A 7 -7.91 11.16 -14.47
CA PHE A 7 -9.36 11.10 -14.37
C PHE A 7 -9.99 12.48 -14.12
N LEU A 8 -9.44 13.28 -13.20
CA LEU A 8 -9.87 14.67 -12.98
C LEU A 8 -9.64 15.55 -14.22
N CYS A 9 -8.58 15.30 -14.99
CA CYS A 9 -8.29 16.01 -16.24
C CYS A 9 -9.17 15.54 -17.42
N LEU A 10 -9.65 14.30 -17.39
CA LEU A 10 -10.58 13.73 -18.38
C LEU A 10 -12.04 14.10 -18.08
N VAL A 11 -12.40 14.34 -16.82
CA VAL A 11 -13.70 14.91 -16.44
C VAL A 11 -13.68 16.39 -16.86
N LYS A 12 -13.98 16.63 -18.14
CA LYS A 12 -14.17 17.96 -18.67
C LYS A 12 -15.52 18.46 -18.15
N GLU A 13 -15.49 19.47 -17.28
CA GLU A 13 -16.69 20.09 -16.72
C GLU A 13 -17.60 20.60 -17.85
N LYS A 14 -18.85 20.11 -17.91
CA LYS A 14 -19.85 20.67 -18.83
C LYS A 14 -20.52 21.85 -18.15
N VAL A 15 -20.07 23.05 -18.52
CA VAL A 15 -20.66 24.32 -18.12
C VAL A 15 -21.93 24.54 -18.95
N LYS A 16 -23.10 24.49 -18.30
CA LYS A 16 -24.34 25.03 -18.88
C LYS A 16 -24.52 26.47 -18.37
N ALA A 17 -24.53 27.42 -19.29
CA ALA A 17 -24.95 28.78 -18.99
C ALA A 17 -26.47 28.78 -18.85
N ASN A 18 -26.98 29.15 -17.68
CA ASN A 18 -28.40 29.42 -17.53
C ASN A 18 -28.70 30.82 -18.09
N GLY A 19 -29.91 31.03 -18.63
CA GLY A 19 -30.34 32.30 -19.26
C GLY A 19 -30.30 33.53 -18.33
N ASN A 20 -29.99 33.33 -17.05
CA ASN A 20 -29.93 34.33 -16.00
C ASN A 20 -28.49 34.81 -15.71
N GLY A 21 -27.51 34.42 -16.53
CA GLY A 21 -26.10 34.79 -16.36
C GLY A 21 -25.33 33.96 -15.32
N PHE A 22 -25.97 32.96 -14.70
CA PHE A 22 -25.32 32.03 -13.77
C PHE A 22 -24.88 30.75 -14.47
N VAL A 23 -23.67 30.30 -14.12
CA VAL A 23 -23.13 29.01 -14.56
C VAL A 23 -23.55 27.95 -13.55
N VAL A 24 -24.28 26.92 -14.01
CA VAL A 24 -24.59 25.75 -13.18
C VAL A 24 -23.66 24.62 -13.61
N PHE A 25 -22.88 24.13 -12.66
CA PHE A 25 -22.04 22.95 -12.83
C PHE A 25 -22.92 21.71 -12.65
N GLU A 26 -23.11 20.95 -13.73
CA GLU A 26 -23.84 19.69 -13.70
C GLU A 26 -22.86 18.59 -13.26
N GLU A 27 -22.96 18.13 -12.01
CA GLU A 27 -22.14 17.01 -11.53
C GLU A 27 -22.46 15.76 -12.35
N TYR A 28 -21.45 15.16 -12.96
CA TYR A 28 -21.59 13.90 -13.68
C TYR A 28 -22.03 12.79 -12.71
N GLU A 29 -23.20 12.17 -12.92
CA GLU A 29 -23.67 11.00 -12.16
C GLU A 29 -22.62 9.87 -12.12
N THR A 30 -21.83 9.76 -13.20
CA THR A 30 -20.68 8.84 -13.32
C THR A 30 -19.64 9.07 -12.22
N VAL A 31 -19.34 10.32 -11.87
CA VAL A 31 -18.33 10.65 -10.84
C VAL A 31 -18.82 10.26 -9.44
N SER A 32 -20.13 10.40 -9.17
CA SER A 32 -20.75 10.01 -7.90
C SER A 32 -20.65 8.49 -7.66
N TYR A 33 -20.89 7.68 -8.70
CA TYR A 33 -20.79 6.22 -8.61
C TYR A 33 -19.35 5.70 -8.45
N PHE A 34 -18.36 6.34 -9.07
CA PHE A 34 -16.97 5.88 -9.06
C PHE A 34 -16.12 6.38 -7.88
N TRP A 35 -16.64 7.24 -7.01
CA TRP A 35 -15.85 7.86 -5.95
C TRP A 35 -15.18 6.84 -5.00
N TRP A 36 -15.90 5.77 -4.64
CA TRP A 36 -15.33 4.69 -3.80
C TRP A 36 -14.18 3.94 -4.47
N TYR A 37 -14.26 3.69 -5.77
CA TYR A 37 -13.17 3.10 -6.56
C TYR A 37 -11.93 4.00 -6.55
N HIS A 38 -12.13 5.33 -6.64
CA HIS A 38 -11.04 6.30 -6.57
C HIS A 38 -10.38 6.31 -5.20
N LEU A 39 -11.16 6.28 -4.11
CA LEU A 39 -10.62 6.21 -2.74
C LEU A 39 -9.78 4.95 -2.51
N ILE A 40 -10.32 3.79 -2.88
CA ILE A 40 -9.62 2.51 -2.74
C ILE A 40 -8.34 2.53 -3.59
N GLY A 41 -8.42 3.02 -4.83
CA GLY A 41 -7.28 3.16 -5.73
C GLY A 41 -6.22 4.11 -5.17
N LEU A 42 -6.61 5.18 -4.48
CA LEU A 42 -5.70 6.14 -3.86
C LEU A 42 -4.96 5.53 -2.67
N ILE A 43 -5.67 4.79 -1.81
CA ILE A 43 -5.07 4.07 -0.67
C ILE A 43 -4.10 3.01 -1.18
N TRP A 44 -4.53 2.20 -2.15
CA TRP A 44 -3.69 1.18 -2.76
C TRP A 44 -2.44 1.77 -3.43
N SER A 45 -2.62 2.82 -4.24
CA SER A 45 -1.51 3.52 -4.89
C SER A 45 -0.49 4.06 -3.87
N SER A 46 -0.96 4.54 -2.73
CA SER A 46 -0.09 5.07 -1.67
C SER A 46 0.76 3.97 -1.04
N GLU A 47 0.15 2.82 -0.69
CA GLU A 47 0.89 1.66 -0.18
C GLU A 47 1.86 1.10 -1.25
N PHE A 48 1.47 1.12 -2.52
CA PHE A 48 2.34 0.72 -3.63
C PHE A 48 3.56 1.63 -3.78
N ILE A 49 3.40 2.95 -3.72
CA ILE A 49 4.51 3.91 -3.80
C ILE A 49 5.49 3.70 -2.65
N ILE A 50 4.98 3.54 -1.42
CA ILE A 50 5.82 3.28 -0.23
C ILE A 50 6.61 1.98 -0.41
N ALA A 51 5.96 0.92 -0.89
CA ALA A 51 6.59 -0.36 -1.13
C ALA A 51 7.67 -0.29 -2.22
N CYS A 52 7.42 0.46 -3.31
CA CYS A 52 8.41 0.75 -4.34
C CYS A 52 9.63 1.50 -3.77
N GLN A 53 9.42 2.49 -2.91
CA GLN A 53 10.51 3.22 -2.25
C GLN A 53 11.37 2.29 -1.38
N GLN A 54 10.73 1.44 -0.57
CA GLN A 54 11.44 0.49 0.29
C GLN A 54 12.30 -0.49 -0.51
N LEU A 55 11.75 -1.02 -1.61
CA LEU A 55 12.49 -1.93 -2.48
C LEU A 55 13.61 -1.22 -3.24
N ALA A 56 13.36 -0.02 -3.77
CA ALA A 56 14.38 0.76 -4.47
C ALA A 56 15.57 1.11 -3.57
N ILE A 57 15.30 1.56 -2.34
CA ILE A 57 16.33 1.87 -1.33
C ILE A 57 17.09 0.59 -0.95
N SER A 58 16.37 -0.49 -0.62
CA SER A 58 17.00 -1.78 -0.28
C SER A 58 17.89 -2.30 -1.40
N GLY A 59 17.42 -2.22 -2.65
CA GLY A 59 18.17 -2.64 -3.85
C GLY A 59 19.38 -1.77 -4.12
N ALA A 60 19.28 -0.46 -3.89
CA ALA A 60 20.39 0.45 -4.07
C ALA A 60 21.48 0.20 -3.00
N VAL A 61 21.08 0.06 -1.74
CA VAL A 61 21.98 -0.25 -0.63
C VAL A 61 22.65 -1.60 -0.83
N ALA A 62 21.90 -2.65 -1.17
CA ALA A 62 22.47 -3.98 -1.44
C ALA A 62 23.47 -3.93 -2.60
N LYS A 63 23.13 -3.27 -3.71
CA LYS A 63 24.04 -3.14 -4.86
C LYS A 63 25.32 -2.38 -4.49
N TRP A 64 25.22 -1.26 -3.77
CA TRP A 64 26.39 -0.49 -3.34
C TRP A 64 27.25 -1.25 -2.33
N TYR A 65 26.62 -1.92 -1.35
CA TYR A 65 27.31 -2.62 -0.28
C TYR A 65 28.13 -3.83 -0.80
N PHE A 66 27.55 -4.63 -1.69
CA PHE A 66 28.20 -5.83 -2.21
C PHE A 66 29.14 -5.57 -3.41
N THR A 67 29.17 -4.36 -3.96
CA THR A 67 30.07 -4.03 -5.07
C THR A 67 31.44 -3.63 -4.54
N ARG A 68 32.48 -4.40 -4.91
CA ARG A 68 33.86 -4.22 -4.41
C ARG A 68 34.57 -2.99 -4.99
N ASN A 69 34.32 -2.67 -6.26
CA ASN A 69 34.82 -1.46 -6.91
C ASN A 69 33.72 -0.39 -6.93
N LYS A 70 33.80 0.59 -6.03
CA LYS A 70 32.77 1.63 -5.88
C LYS A 70 32.80 2.69 -6.99
N GLU A 71 33.88 2.78 -7.75
CA GLU A 71 34.02 3.75 -8.84
C GLU A 71 33.24 3.32 -10.09
N SER A 72 32.94 2.02 -10.24
CA SER A 72 32.16 1.49 -11.38
C SER A 72 30.64 1.57 -11.17
N VAL A 73 30.16 1.92 -9.98
CA VAL A 73 28.71 1.95 -9.66
C VAL A 73 28.13 3.33 -9.91
N SER A 74 27.96 3.69 -11.20
CA SER A 74 27.21 4.89 -11.56
C SER A 74 25.69 4.67 -11.43
N CYS A 75 24.98 5.70 -10.96
CA CYS A 75 23.52 5.75 -10.82
C CYS A 75 22.90 4.51 -10.13
N VAL A 76 23.32 4.21 -8.90
CA VAL A 76 22.87 3.03 -8.14
C VAL A 76 21.36 3.02 -7.91
N ILE A 77 20.78 4.19 -7.60
CA ILE A 77 19.35 4.35 -7.35
C ILE A 77 18.54 4.13 -8.64
N GLY A 78 18.93 4.78 -9.75
CA GLY A 78 18.24 4.62 -11.04
C GLY A 78 18.28 3.17 -11.54
N ASN A 79 19.44 2.51 -11.40
CA ASN A 79 19.58 1.10 -11.73
C ASN A 79 18.71 0.18 -10.84
N SER A 80 18.59 0.49 -9.54
CA SER A 80 17.72 -0.24 -8.61
C SER A 80 16.25 -0.07 -8.98
N VAL A 81 15.83 1.16 -9.27
CA VAL A 81 14.46 1.50 -9.71
C VAL A 81 14.13 0.82 -11.04
N GLY A 82 15.03 0.85 -12.02
CA GLY A 82 14.85 0.16 -13.30
C GLY A 82 14.64 -1.34 -13.15
N ARG A 83 15.48 -2.00 -12.33
CA ARG A 83 15.33 -3.43 -12.02
C ARG A 83 14.03 -3.74 -11.29
N MET A 84 13.63 -2.88 -10.35
CA MET A 84 12.33 -3.00 -9.68
C MET A 84 11.17 -2.94 -10.68
N ILE A 85 11.18 -1.97 -11.59
CA ILE A 85 10.10 -1.76 -12.56
C ILE A 85 9.99 -2.95 -13.51
N VAL A 86 11.11 -3.49 -13.99
CA VAL A 86 11.11 -4.60 -14.96
C VAL A 86 10.76 -5.94 -14.31
N TYR A 87 11.26 -6.23 -13.10
CA TYR A 87 11.21 -7.59 -12.55
C TYR A 87 10.32 -7.77 -11.31
N HIS A 88 10.04 -6.70 -10.57
CA HIS A 88 9.41 -6.82 -9.25
C HIS A 88 8.12 -6.00 -9.08
N LEU A 89 7.73 -5.20 -10.08
CA LEU A 89 6.58 -4.31 -10.00
C LEU A 89 5.27 -5.05 -9.67
N GLY A 90 4.99 -6.17 -10.34
CA GLY A 90 3.78 -6.96 -10.09
C GLY A 90 3.74 -7.58 -8.68
N SER A 91 4.89 -8.04 -8.19
CA SER A 91 5.07 -8.55 -6.84
C SER A 91 4.83 -7.48 -5.76
N VAL A 92 5.35 -6.28 -5.99
CA VAL A 92 5.16 -5.11 -5.11
C VAL A 92 3.69 -4.67 -5.11
N ALA A 93 3.04 -4.66 -6.29
CA ALA A 93 1.63 -4.36 -6.45
C ALA A 93 0.74 -5.33 -5.65
N THR A 94 0.99 -6.64 -5.74
CA THR A 94 0.25 -7.65 -4.97
C THR A 94 0.43 -7.46 -3.46
N GLY A 95 1.65 -7.19 -2.99
CA GLY A 95 1.91 -6.90 -1.58
C GLY A 95 1.14 -5.67 -1.08
N ALA A 96 1.09 -4.60 -1.88
CA ALA A 96 0.33 -3.40 -1.57
C ALA A 96 -1.19 -3.64 -1.54
N VAL A 97 -1.72 -4.52 -2.40
CA VAL A 97 -3.13 -4.93 -2.36
C VAL A 97 -3.45 -5.62 -1.03
N ILE A 98 -2.63 -6.59 -0.61
CA ILE A 98 -2.85 -7.34 0.64
C ILE A 98 -2.89 -6.40 1.85
N ILE A 99 -1.96 -5.45 1.94
CA ILE A 99 -1.95 -4.44 3.02
C ILE A 99 -3.20 -3.57 2.95
N THR A 100 -3.63 -3.16 1.75
CA THR A 100 -4.82 -2.33 1.54
C THR A 100 -6.10 -3.05 1.97
N ILE A 101 -6.23 -4.35 1.67
CA ILE A 101 -7.38 -5.19 2.06
C ILE A 101 -7.53 -5.27 3.59
N VAL A 102 -6.44 -5.23 4.36
CA VAL A 102 -6.50 -5.22 5.84
C VAL A 102 -6.72 -3.81 6.39
N LYS A 103 -6.11 -2.81 5.76
CA LYS A 103 -6.18 -1.40 6.17
C LYS A 103 -7.57 -0.79 6.00
N LEU A 104 -8.27 -1.13 4.91
CA LEU A 104 -9.60 -0.60 4.59
C LEU A 104 -10.67 -0.97 5.65
N PRO A 105 -10.89 -2.25 6.00
CA PRO A 105 -11.82 -2.64 7.05
C PRO A 105 -11.50 -2.00 8.40
N ARG A 106 -10.21 -1.86 8.75
CA ARG A 106 -9.79 -1.19 9.99
C ARG A 106 -10.26 0.27 10.02
N TRP A 107 -10.07 0.99 8.92
CA TRP A 107 -10.49 2.40 8.81
C TRP A 107 -12.01 2.54 8.85
N ILE A 108 -12.74 1.65 8.17
CA ILE A 108 -14.21 1.61 8.21
C ILE A 108 -14.70 1.34 9.62
N LEU A 109 -14.16 0.33 10.32
CA LEU A 109 -14.54 0.01 11.70
C LEU A 109 -14.21 1.15 12.67
N MET A 110 -13.05 1.78 12.54
CA MET A 110 -12.69 2.96 13.34
C MET A 110 -13.65 4.13 13.08
N TYR A 111 -14.01 4.37 11.82
CA TYR A 111 -14.95 5.43 11.44
C TYR A 111 -16.35 5.15 12.00
N LEU A 112 -16.89 3.95 11.78
CA LEU A 112 -18.19 3.53 12.32
C LEU A 112 -18.20 3.60 13.85
N SER A 113 -17.13 3.15 14.52
CA SER A 113 -17.02 3.22 15.98
C SER A 113 -16.99 4.65 16.53
N LYS A 114 -16.57 5.63 15.72
CA LYS A 114 -16.54 7.06 16.10
C LYS A 114 -17.85 7.76 15.79
N LYS A 115 -18.48 7.42 14.65
CA LYS A 115 -19.71 8.06 14.15
C LYS A 115 -20.96 7.50 14.83
N LEU A 116 -21.03 6.18 14.93
CA LEU A 116 -22.03 5.50 15.71
C LEU A 116 -21.46 5.45 17.12
N LYS A 117 -22.14 6.08 18.08
CA LYS A 117 -21.97 5.68 19.49
C LYS A 117 -22.41 4.22 19.51
N VAL A 118 -21.46 3.29 19.29
CA VAL A 118 -21.70 1.85 19.18
C VAL A 118 -22.69 1.52 20.28
N SER A 119 -23.85 0.98 19.88
CA SER A 119 -25.03 0.67 20.70
C SER A 119 -24.70 0.52 22.19
N ASP A 120 -25.57 0.98 23.09
CA ASP A 120 -25.39 0.85 24.56
C ASP A 120 -25.12 -0.59 25.04
N ARG A 121 -25.28 -1.58 24.16
CA ARG A 121 -24.77 -2.94 24.32
C ARG A 121 -23.24 -2.96 24.43
N GLN A 122 -22.77 -3.06 25.66
CA GLN A 122 -21.36 -3.19 26.04
C GLN A 122 -20.60 -4.28 25.25
N CYS A 123 -21.26 -5.39 24.91
CA CYS A 123 -20.66 -6.46 24.11
C CYS A 123 -20.22 -6.00 22.71
N ALA A 124 -21.01 -5.19 22.01
CA ALA A 124 -20.67 -4.72 20.67
C ALA A 124 -19.43 -3.81 20.71
N LYS A 125 -19.29 -2.98 21.74
CA LYS A 125 -18.11 -2.11 21.95
C LYS A 125 -16.83 -2.94 22.12
N TYR A 126 -16.88 -4.02 22.90
CA TYR A 126 -15.73 -4.90 23.09
C TYR A 126 -15.31 -5.61 21.81
N TRP A 127 -16.27 -6.19 21.08
CA TRP A 127 -16.00 -6.87 19.81
C TRP A 127 -15.39 -5.92 18.77
N THR A 128 -15.95 -4.72 18.60
CA THR A 128 -15.40 -3.72 17.65
C THR A 128 -13.97 -3.33 18.01
N LYS A 129 -13.69 -3.09 19.30
CA LYS A 129 -12.32 -2.77 19.76
C LYS A 129 -11.34 -3.93 19.51
N CYS A 130 -11.76 -5.16 19.80
CA CYS A 130 -10.96 -6.36 19.54
C CYS A 130 -10.63 -6.48 18.04
N CYS A 131 -11.64 -6.40 17.16
CA CYS A 131 -11.43 -6.46 15.71
C CYS A 131 -10.50 -5.36 15.20
N ILE A 132 -10.64 -4.11 15.67
CA ILE A 132 -9.75 -3.01 15.31
C ILE A 132 -8.31 -3.32 15.75
N CYS A 133 -8.12 -3.86 16.95
CA CYS A 133 -6.80 -4.26 17.45
C CYS A 133 -6.19 -5.38 16.59
N CYS A 134 -6.93 -6.45 16.31
CA CYS A 134 -6.47 -7.56 15.48
C CYS A 134 -6.06 -7.09 14.08
N LEU A 135 -6.87 -6.25 13.44
CA LEU A 135 -6.54 -5.68 12.12
C LEU A 135 -5.34 -4.72 12.20
N TRP A 136 -5.18 -3.98 13.29
CA TRP A 136 -4.01 -3.15 13.52
C TRP A 136 -2.74 -3.99 13.61
N CYS A 137 -2.76 -5.07 14.41
CA CYS A 137 -1.66 -6.01 14.55
C CYS A 137 -1.34 -6.68 13.22
N LEU A 138 -2.35 -7.14 12.48
CA LEU A 138 -2.19 -7.75 11.17
C LEU A 138 -1.58 -6.79 10.15
N GLU A 139 -2.06 -5.54 10.08
CA GLU A 139 -1.50 -4.51 9.21
C GLU A 139 -0.01 -4.26 9.53
N LYS A 140 0.34 -4.18 10.82
CA LYS A 140 1.73 -3.98 11.26
C LYS A 140 2.61 -5.18 10.90
N CYS A 141 2.12 -6.40 11.12
CA CYS A 141 2.81 -7.63 10.75
C CYS A 141 3.06 -7.68 9.24
N LEU A 142 2.04 -7.42 8.42
CA LEU A 142 2.16 -7.42 6.96
C LEU A 142 3.12 -6.36 6.45
N LYS A 143 3.10 -5.14 7.01
CA LYS A 143 4.06 -4.08 6.64
C LYS A 143 5.49 -4.48 6.99
N TYR A 144 5.68 -5.08 8.16
CA TYR A 144 6.99 -5.56 8.58
C TYR A 144 7.49 -6.72 7.71
N LEU A 145 6.64 -7.71 7.44
CA LEU A 145 6.95 -8.83 6.56
C LEU A 145 7.36 -8.34 5.17
N SER A 146 6.57 -7.42 4.59
CA SER A 146 6.84 -6.84 3.28
C SER A 146 8.18 -6.09 3.25
N ALA A 147 8.49 -5.28 4.26
CA ALA A 147 9.77 -4.57 4.33
C ALA A 147 10.97 -5.53 4.33
N ASN A 148 10.93 -6.57 5.16
CA ASN A 148 11.98 -7.59 5.21
C ASN A 148 12.06 -8.40 3.91
N ALA A 149 10.91 -8.72 3.31
CA ALA A 149 10.86 -9.42 2.04
C ALA A 149 11.51 -8.59 0.94
N TYR A 150 11.30 -7.26 0.89
CA TYR A 150 11.98 -6.38 -0.06
C TYR A 150 13.49 -6.35 0.12
N THR A 151 13.99 -6.43 1.37
CA THR A 151 15.43 -6.58 1.63
C THR A 151 15.97 -7.90 1.06
N ILE A 152 15.26 -9.02 1.24
CA ILE A 152 15.68 -10.30 0.65
C ILE A 152 15.60 -10.28 -0.88
N VAL A 153 14.56 -9.69 -1.46
CA VAL A 153 14.45 -9.48 -2.92
C VAL A 153 15.66 -8.70 -3.44
N ALA A 154 16.03 -7.63 -2.74
CA ALA A 154 17.18 -6.79 -3.10
C ALA A 154 18.52 -7.54 -3.06
N ILE A 155 18.72 -8.43 -2.07
CA ILE A 155 19.97 -9.18 -1.90
C ILE A 155 20.03 -10.40 -2.81
N SER A 156 18.97 -11.21 -2.82
CA SER A 156 18.94 -12.52 -3.50
C SER A 156 18.41 -12.46 -4.92
N GLY A 157 17.80 -11.35 -5.36
CA GLY A 157 17.18 -11.22 -6.68
C GLY A 157 15.95 -12.10 -6.91
N GLN A 158 15.42 -12.74 -5.86
CA GLN A 158 14.27 -13.64 -5.96
C GLN A 158 12.96 -12.85 -6.00
N ASN A 159 11.87 -13.47 -6.48
CA ASN A 159 10.55 -12.84 -6.46
C ASN A 159 10.05 -12.61 -5.02
N PHE A 160 9.09 -11.68 -4.86
CA PHE A 160 8.60 -11.27 -3.55
C PHE A 160 7.94 -12.41 -2.79
N CYS A 161 7.12 -13.23 -3.44
CA CYS A 161 6.42 -14.33 -2.77
C CYS A 161 7.39 -15.35 -2.17
N THR A 162 8.46 -15.71 -2.89
CA THR A 162 9.51 -16.59 -2.35
C THR A 162 10.25 -15.93 -1.19
N SER A 163 10.55 -14.63 -1.33
CA SER A 163 11.24 -13.87 -0.28
C SER A 163 10.38 -13.72 0.98
N ALA A 164 9.10 -13.38 0.85
CA ALA A 164 8.14 -13.29 1.94
C ALA A 164 7.95 -14.63 2.66
N ARG A 165 7.90 -15.74 1.91
CA ARG A 165 7.84 -17.10 2.47
C ARG A 165 9.12 -17.45 3.25
N LYS A 166 10.29 -17.05 2.77
CA LYS A 166 11.55 -17.23 3.51
C LYS A 166 11.54 -16.43 4.81
N VAL A 167 11.11 -15.18 4.76
CA VAL A 167 11.01 -14.33 5.96
C VAL A 167 10.05 -14.95 6.98
N SER A 168 8.88 -15.42 6.57
CA SER A 168 7.92 -16.05 7.49
C SER A 168 8.47 -17.33 8.13
N TYR A 169 9.16 -18.18 7.38
CA TYR A 169 9.83 -19.36 7.95
C TYR A 169 10.92 -18.97 8.95
N VAL A 170 11.80 -18.03 8.60
CA VAL A 170 12.87 -17.58 9.51
C VAL A 170 12.29 -17.03 10.81
N TYR A 171 11.18 -16.30 10.76
CA TYR A 171 10.50 -15.84 11.98
C TYR A 171 9.91 -16.98 12.80
N TYR A 172 9.25 -17.95 12.15
CA TYR A 172 8.69 -19.11 12.84
C TYR A 172 9.78 -19.89 13.61
N TYR A 173 10.87 -20.28 12.94
CA TYR A 173 11.97 -21.01 13.58
C TYR A 173 12.71 -20.21 14.65
N ARG A 174 12.91 -18.90 14.43
CA ARG A 174 13.54 -18.04 15.43
C ARG A 174 12.68 -17.87 16.68
N ASN A 175 11.36 -17.92 16.54
CA ASN A 175 10.45 -17.86 17.68
C ASN A 175 10.48 -19.18 18.48
N GLU A 176 10.53 -20.32 17.81
CA GLU A 176 10.64 -21.63 18.48
C GLU A 176 11.93 -21.76 19.29
N MET A 177 13.09 -21.34 18.76
CA MET A 177 14.37 -21.37 19.49
C MET A 177 14.47 -20.40 20.68
N LYS A 178 13.51 -19.47 20.84
CA LYS A 178 13.48 -18.55 21.98
C LYS A 178 12.54 -19.04 23.10
N LEU A 179 11.71 -20.05 22.83
CA LEU A 179 10.70 -20.58 23.74
C LEU A 179 11.08 -21.97 24.30
N GLY A 180 12.12 -22.61 23.76
CA GLY A 180 12.80 -23.77 24.35
C GLY A 180 14.10 -23.35 25.03
#